data_AF-A0A946G2F2-F1
#
_entry.id   AF-A0A946G2F2-F1
#
_cell.length_a   1.000
_cell.length_b   1.000
_cell.length_c   1.000
_cell.angle_alpha   90.00
_cell.angle_beta   90.00
_cell.angle_gamma   90.00
#
_symmetry.space_group_name_H-M   'P 1'
#
loop_
_entity.id
_entity.type
_entity.pdbx_description
1 polymer ?
#
loop_
_entity_poly.entity_id
_entity_poly.type
_entity_poly.pdbx_seq_one_letter_code
_entity_poly.pdbx_strand_id
1 'polypeptide(L)'
;MQGEKRFLILFEKFFPDPFILAFFLSLLALVCSAFFGFEDVQSKHIGERFRLAGLAWATGMWKFLAFGMQMSLIVLFGFVLAQAPLVTQAINRLASLPQKPRHAIWLTAFMACFSALIHWGLGLIVGALLAKKMATNLEERNIKVHYPLLAAAGYSSLLVWHGGLTGSAPLKASNMENLPYFFKGVTVPLSETTFSELNGVIAFLSLIIIPLFFARMHPNTEQVKSIGDYNNLEIEKSIVQVKINSNGGGLESSRYLPILFSGFLLFCI
;
A
#
# COMPACT_ATOMS: atom_id res chain seq x y z
N MET A 1 -12.08 -10.95 -20.64
CA MET A 1 -10.99 -11.86 -20.21
C MET A 1 -9.72 -11.80 -21.07
N GLN A 2 -9.80 -11.70 -22.41
CA GLN A 2 -8.57 -11.71 -23.25
C GLN A 2 -7.76 -10.40 -23.19
N GLY A 3 -8.44 -9.24 -23.06
CA GLY A 3 -7.77 -7.93 -22.89
C GLY A 3 -7.05 -7.78 -21.53
N GLU A 4 -7.68 -8.23 -20.45
CA GLU A 4 -7.10 -8.24 -19.09
C GLU A 4 -5.80 -9.05 -19.01
N LYS A 5 -5.81 -10.28 -19.56
CA LYS A 5 -4.61 -11.13 -19.63
C LYS A 5 -3.49 -10.49 -20.46
N ARG A 6 -3.82 -9.84 -21.58
CA ARG A 6 -2.84 -9.11 -22.40
C ARG A 6 -2.24 -7.92 -21.66
N PHE A 7 -3.05 -7.15 -20.94
CA PHE A 7 -2.59 -6.04 -20.11
C PHE A 7 -1.63 -6.52 -19.02
N LEU A 8 -1.99 -7.59 -18.30
CA LEU A 8 -1.14 -8.15 -17.24
C LEU A 8 0.22 -8.63 -17.78
N ILE A 9 0.23 -9.37 -18.88
CA ILE A 9 1.47 -9.83 -19.53
C ILE A 9 2.34 -8.65 -19.99
N LEU A 10 1.71 -7.60 -20.54
CA LEU A 10 2.43 -6.40 -20.95
C LEU A 10 3.00 -5.66 -19.72
N PHE A 11 2.20 -5.49 -18.67
CA PHE A 11 2.58 -4.82 -17.45
C PHE A 11 3.75 -5.54 -16.77
N GLU A 12 3.65 -6.85 -16.55
CA GLU A 12 4.74 -7.67 -15.98
C GLU A 12 6.02 -7.63 -16.81
N LYS A 13 5.92 -7.40 -18.13
CA LYS A 13 7.09 -7.31 -19.01
C LYS A 13 7.77 -5.93 -18.98
N PHE A 14 7.01 -4.85 -18.77
CA PHE A 14 7.53 -3.47 -18.85
C PHE A 14 7.77 -2.83 -17.48
N PHE A 15 7.05 -3.24 -16.44
CA PHE A 15 7.18 -2.67 -15.11
C PHE A 15 8.17 -3.52 -14.30
N PRO A 16 9.38 -3.01 -14.02
CA PRO A 16 10.34 -3.73 -13.21
C PRO A 16 9.86 -3.80 -11.76
N ASP A 17 10.37 -4.78 -11.02
CA ASP A 17 10.15 -4.89 -9.58
C ASP A 17 10.40 -3.54 -8.87
N PRO A 18 9.56 -3.16 -7.88
CA PRO A 18 9.72 -1.90 -7.15
C PRO A 18 11.11 -1.67 -6.57
N PHE A 19 11.83 -2.73 -6.15
CA PHE A 19 13.21 -2.62 -5.68
C PHE A 19 14.16 -2.16 -6.80
N ILE A 20 14.01 -2.71 -8.00
CA ILE A 20 14.82 -2.33 -9.18
C ILE A 20 14.57 -0.87 -9.52
N LEU A 21 13.30 -0.47 -9.56
CA LEU A 21 12.92 0.92 -9.82
C LEU A 21 13.50 1.86 -8.77
N ALA A 22 13.37 1.52 -7.48
CA ALA A 22 13.92 2.31 -6.38
C ALA A 22 15.45 2.43 -6.46
N PHE A 23 16.15 1.34 -6.82
CA PHE A 23 17.58 1.35 -7.00
C PHE A 23 18.03 2.27 -8.16
N PHE A 24 17.36 2.22 -9.31
CA PHE A 24 17.68 3.11 -10.43
C PHE A 24 17.37 4.58 -10.11
N LEU A 25 16.23 4.86 -9.45
CA LEU A 25 15.90 6.22 -9.00
C LEU A 25 16.91 6.74 -7.98
N SER A 26 17.41 5.87 -7.10
CA SER A 26 18.46 6.18 -6.15
C SER A 26 19.78 6.54 -6.83
N LEU A 27 20.20 5.75 -7.84
CA LEU A 27 21.40 6.05 -8.63
C LEU A 27 21.23 7.37 -9.40
N LEU A 28 20.06 7.57 -10.01
CA LEU A 28 19.71 8.82 -10.70
C LEU A 28 19.78 10.01 -9.75
N ALA A 29 19.21 9.90 -8.54
CA ALA A 29 19.26 10.95 -7.54
C ALA A 29 20.71 11.27 -7.11
N LEU A 30 21.57 10.26 -7.00
CA LEU A 30 22.99 10.46 -6.69
C LEU A 30 23.71 11.20 -7.82
N VAL A 31 23.48 10.80 -9.08
CA VAL A 31 24.04 11.49 -10.27
C VAL A 31 23.53 12.93 -10.31
N CYS A 32 22.22 13.15 -10.15
CA CYS A 32 21.64 14.48 -10.13
C CYS A 32 22.19 15.33 -8.98
N SER A 33 22.37 14.77 -7.79
CA SER A 33 22.99 15.47 -6.65
C SER A 33 24.45 15.83 -6.95
N ALA A 34 25.21 14.93 -7.57
CA ALA A 34 26.58 15.19 -7.97
C ALA A 34 26.64 16.34 -8.98
N PHE A 35 25.80 16.37 -10.01
CA PHE A 35 25.85 17.39 -11.08
C PHE A 35 25.12 18.70 -10.78
N PHE A 36 24.01 18.66 -10.06
CA PHE A 36 23.09 19.77 -9.82
C PHE A 36 22.89 20.10 -8.33
N GLY A 37 23.72 19.56 -7.44
CA GLY A 37 23.68 19.87 -6.01
C GLY A 37 23.99 21.34 -5.70
N PHE A 38 23.96 21.71 -4.41
CA PHE A 38 24.20 23.08 -3.93
C PHE A 38 25.59 23.61 -4.33
N GLU A 39 25.75 24.95 -4.36
CA GLU A 39 26.97 25.63 -4.80
C GLU A 39 28.24 25.13 -4.07
N ASP A 40 28.13 24.84 -2.78
CA ASP A 40 29.23 24.28 -1.95
C ASP A 40 29.73 22.92 -2.44
N VAL A 41 28.89 22.15 -3.13
CA VAL A 41 29.25 20.87 -3.75
C VAL A 41 29.78 21.09 -5.16
N GLN A 42 29.19 22.03 -5.93
CA GLN A 42 29.61 22.30 -7.31
C GLN A 42 31.02 22.87 -7.42
N SER A 43 31.48 23.60 -6.41
CA SER A 43 32.85 24.14 -6.33
C SER A 43 33.95 23.07 -6.17
N LYS A 44 33.58 21.81 -5.90
CA LYS A 44 34.52 20.71 -5.67
C LYS A 44 34.81 19.91 -6.95
N HIS A 45 35.95 19.21 -6.97
CA HIS A 45 36.28 18.27 -8.04
C HIS A 45 35.24 17.14 -8.18
N ILE A 46 35.06 16.63 -9.39
CA ILE A 46 34.01 15.66 -9.72
C ILE A 46 34.03 14.40 -8.84
N GLY A 47 35.22 13.85 -8.54
CA GLY A 47 35.36 12.69 -7.65
C GLY A 47 34.86 12.97 -6.24
N GLU A 48 35.15 14.17 -5.70
CA GLU A 48 34.70 14.59 -4.38
C GLU A 48 33.19 14.85 -4.35
N ARG A 49 32.60 15.34 -5.45
CA ARG A 49 31.15 15.50 -5.61
C ARG A 49 30.41 14.16 -5.47
N PHE A 50 30.88 13.14 -6.20
CA PHE A 50 30.32 11.78 -6.11
C PHE A 50 30.53 11.14 -4.73
N ARG A 51 31.70 11.35 -4.10
CA ARG A 51 31.97 10.86 -2.74
C ARG A 51 31.00 11.48 -1.71
N LEU A 52 30.79 12.80 -1.76
CA LEU A 52 29.86 13.49 -0.87
C LEU A 52 28.41 13.06 -1.12
N ALA A 53 28.01 12.90 -2.38
CA ALA A 53 26.68 12.41 -2.74
C ALA A 53 26.47 10.96 -2.24
N GLY A 54 27.48 10.10 -2.36
CA GLY A 54 27.47 8.73 -1.83
C GLY A 54 27.36 8.70 -0.30
N LEU A 55 28.15 9.50 0.41
CA LEU A 55 28.10 9.58 1.87
C LEU A 55 26.73 10.10 2.37
N ALA A 56 26.17 11.11 1.69
CA ALA A 56 24.83 11.62 1.98
C ALA A 56 23.76 10.56 1.73
N TRP A 57 23.88 9.79 0.64
CA TRP A 57 23.01 8.67 0.33
C TRP A 57 23.07 7.59 1.42
N ALA A 58 24.26 7.13 1.80
CA ALA A 58 24.44 6.11 2.83
C ALA A 58 23.86 6.57 4.17
N THR A 59 24.14 7.81 4.57
CA THR A 59 23.58 8.40 5.80
C THR A 59 22.05 8.47 5.74
N GLY A 60 21.48 8.84 4.59
CA GLY A 60 20.04 8.86 4.36
C GLY A 60 19.40 7.47 4.44
N MET A 61 20.03 6.45 3.84
CA MET A 61 19.57 5.06 3.88
C MET A 61 19.44 4.53 5.31
N TRP A 62 20.37 4.84 6.19
CA TRP A 62 20.29 4.41 7.60
C TRP A 62 19.11 5.05 8.35
N LYS A 63 18.69 6.26 7.98
CA LYS A 63 17.47 6.88 8.55
C LYS A 63 16.20 6.10 8.15
N PHE A 64 16.18 5.49 6.96
CA PHE A 64 15.07 4.65 6.54
C PHE A 64 14.99 3.33 7.28
N LEU A 65 16.06 2.85 7.93
CA LEU A 65 16.01 1.60 8.72
C LEU A 65 15.05 1.73 9.91
N ALA A 66 15.14 2.82 10.67
CA ALA A 66 14.23 3.09 11.77
C ALA A 66 12.78 3.23 11.28
N PHE A 67 12.56 3.93 10.17
CA PHE A 67 11.26 4.04 9.52
C PHE A 67 10.73 2.68 9.06
N GLY A 68 11.58 1.85 8.44
CA GLY A 68 11.23 0.51 7.99
C GLY A 68 10.84 -0.41 9.14
N MET A 69 11.56 -0.34 10.27
CA MET A 69 11.21 -1.07 11.50
C MET A 69 9.83 -0.63 12.02
N GLN A 70 9.56 0.68 12.08
CA GLN A 70 8.25 1.19 12.49
C GLN A 70 7.12 0.65 11.58
N MET A 71 7.31 0.67 10.26
CA MET A 71 6.32 0.15 9.31
C MET A 71 6.11 -1.37 9.44
N SER A 72 7.19 -2.15 9.62
CA SER A 72 7.11 -3.60 9.87
C SER A 72 6.35 -3.92 11.16
N LEU A 73 6.60 -3.17 12.23
CA LEU A 73 5.88 -3.34 13.49
C LEU A 73 4.40 -2.99 13.36
N ILE A 74 4.03 -1.97 12.58
CA ILE A 74 2.62 -1.64 12.32
C ILE A 74 1.90 -2.82 11.65
N VAL A 75 2.52 -3.46 10.65
CA VAL A 75 1.96 -4.64 9.98
C VAL A 75 1.87 -5.82 10.95
N LEU A 76 2.93 -6.09 11.72
CA LEU A 76 2.96 -7.18 12.70
C LEU A 76 1.89 -7.00 13.80
N PHE A 77 1.86 -5.85 14.46
CA PHE A 77 0.85 -5.56 15.48
C PHE A 77 -0.55 -5.55 14.91
N GLY A 78 -0.69 -5.05 13.69
CA GLY A 78 -1.94 -5.14 12.98
C GLY A 78 -2.40 -6.59 12.79
N PHE A 79 -1.52 -7.49 12.35
CA PHE A 79 -1.81 -8.93 12.23
C PHE A 79 -2.14 -9.57 13.59
N VAL A 80 -1.43 -9.20 14.65
CA VAL A 80 -1.72 -9.67 16.02
C VAL A 80 -3.10 -9.19 16.49
N LEU A 81 -3.42 -7.91 16.27
CA LEU A 81 -4.72 -7.32 16.60
C LEU A 81 -5.86 -7.99 15.81
N ALA A 82 -5.61 -8.34 14.56
CA ALA A 82 -6.54 -9.09 13.70
C ALA A 82 -6.98 -10.42 14.34
N GLN A 83 -6.07 -11.08 15.05
CA GLN A 83 -6.30 -12.35 15.74
C GLN A 83 -6.86 -12.18 17.16
N ALA A 84 -6.96 -10.95 17.67
CA ALA A 84 -7.51 -10.72 18.99
C ALA A 84 -8.98 -11.19 19.06
N PRO A 85 -9.39 -11.89 20.13
CA PRO A 85 -10.76 -12.40 20.27
C PRO A 85 -11.83 -11.31 20.11
N LEU A 86 -11.57 -10.12 20.67
CA LEU A 86 -12.50 -8.99 20.60
C LEU A 86 -12.74 -8.51 19.17
N VAL A 87 -11.67 -8.38 18.37
CA VAL A 87 -11.74 -7.94 16.98
C VAL A 87 -12.46 -8.98 16.13
N THR A 88 -12.12 -10.26 16.32
CA THR A 88 -12.78 -11.36 15.61
C THR A 88 -14.28 -11.42 15.94
N GLN A 89 -14.67 -11.25 17.20
CA GLN A 89 -16.08 -11.19 17.60
C GLN A 89 -16.82 -10.00 16.97
N ALA A 90 -16.20 -8.82 16.96
CA ALA A 90 -16.77 -7.63 16.32
C ALA A 90 -16.98 -7.85 14.81
N ILE A 91 -15.99 -8.41 14.12
CA ILE A 91 -16.06 -8.73 12.69
C ILE A 91 -17.16 -9.76 12.41
N ASN A 92 -17.25 -10.82 13.24
CA ASN A 92 -18.30 -11.83 13.09
C ASN A 92 -19.70 -11.24 13.24
N ARG A 93 -19.90 -10.32 14.20
CA ARG A 93 -21.17 -9.60 14.38
C ARG A 93 -21.48 -8.70 13.18
N LEU A 94 -20.50 -7.94 12.70
CA LEU A 94 -20.69 -7.07 11.54
C LEU A 94 -21.01 -7.87 10.27
N ALA A 95 -20.35 -9.02 10.08
CA ALA A 95 -20.54 -9.89 8.92
C ALA A 95 -21.94 -10.53 8.88
N SER A 96 -22.62 -10.69 10.02
CA SER A 96 -23.97 -11.29 10.07
C SER A 96 -25.10 -10.28 9.81
N LEU A 97 -24.84 -8.97 9.90
CA LEU A 97 -25.86 -7.94 9.72
C LEU A 97 -26.46 -7.90 8.30
N PRO A 98 -25.65 -8.01 7.22
CA PRO A 98 -26.20 -7.83 5.89
C PRO A 98 -27.04 -9.01 5.43
N GLN A 99 -28.17 -8.71 4.79
CA GLN A 99 -29.07 -9.67 4.18
C GLN A 99 -29.04 -9.61 2.64
N LYS A 100 -28.31 -8.65 2.07
CA LYS A 100 -28.23 -8.40 0.62
C LYS A 100 -26.78 -8.16 0.21
N PRO A 101 -26.34 -8.63 -0.98
CA PRO A 101 -24.95 -8.50 -1.43
C PRO A 101 -24.44 -7.04 -1.53
N ARG A 102 -25.33 -6.10 -1.87
CA ARG A 102 -24.97 -4.68 -1.95
C ARG A 102 -24.72 -4.05 -0.57
N HIS A 103 -25.56 -4.39 0.41
CA HIS A 103 -25.34 -4.00 1.81
C HIS A 103 -24.04 -4.63 2.34
N ALA A 104 -23.83 -5.89 1.94
CA ALA A 104 -22.56 -6.59 1.83
C ALA A 104 -21.32 -5.69 1.74
N ILE A 105 -21.15 -5.28 0.49
CA ILE A 105 -20.07 -4.45 -0.01
C ILE A 105 -20.04 -3.08 0.66
N TRP A 106 -21.21 -2.45 0.83
CA TRP A 106 -21.32 -1.14 1.46
C TRP A 106 -20.72 -1.15 2.86
N LEU A 107 -21.14 -2.09 3.72
CA LEU A 107 -20.70 -2.15 5.10
C LEU A 107 -19.20 -2.47 5.19
N THR A 108 -18.69 -3.35 4.32
CA THR A 108 -17.25 -3.62 4.22
C THR A 108 -16.45 -2.36 3.90
N ALA A 109 -16.83 -1.64 2.83
CA ALA A 109 -16.15 -0.41 2.43
C ALA A 109 -16.23 0.68 3.52
N PHE A 110 -17.40 0.83 4.13
CA PHE A 110 -17.62 1.80 5.20
C PHE A 110 -16.71 1.52 6.40
N MET A 111 -16.70 0.28 6.89
CA MET A 111 -15.86 -0.10 8.04
C MET A 111 -14.37 -0.02 7.73
N ALA A 112 -13.95 -0.35 6.49
CA ALA A 112 -12.57 -0.20 6.05
C ALA A 112 -12.13 1.27 6.05
N CYS A 113 -12.92 2.16 5.45
CA CYS A 113 -12.66 3.60 5.40
C CYS A 113 -12.69 4.24 6.79
N PHE A 114 -13.70 3.93 7.60
CA PHE A 114 -13.84 4.45 8.96
C PHE A 114 -12.65 4.06 9.83
N SER A 115 -12.27 2.77 9.80
CA SER A 115 -11.12 2.28 10.56
C SER A 115 -9.82 2.92 10.08
N ALA A 116 -9.65 3.16 8.78
CA ALA A 116 -8.47 3.84 8.23
C ALA A 116 -8.33 5.30 8.65
N LEU A 117 -9.44 6.02 8.82
CA LEU A 117 -9.42 7.41 9.32
C LEU A 117 -8.96 7.49 10.77
N ILE A 118 -9.28 6.47 11.58
CA ILE A 118 -8.78 6.35 12.95
C ILE A 118 -7.31 5.91 12.94
N HIS A 119 -7.02 4.83 12.22
CA HIS A 119 -5.67 4.28 12.10
C HIS A 119 -5.51 3.55 10.76
N TRP A 120 -4.58 4.00 9.93
CA TRP A 120 -4.39 3.50 8.56
C TRP A 120 -4.19 1.97 8.52
N GLY A 121 -3.36 1.43 9.41
CA GLY A 121 -3.12 -0.01 9.52
C GLY A 121 -4.37 -0.81 9.89
N LEU A 122 -5.22 -0.29 10.79
CA LEU A 122 -6.46 -0.95 11.19
C LEU A 122 -7.43 -1.08 10.00
N GLY A 123 -7.51 -0.06 9.15
CA GLY A 123 -8.34 -0.07 7.95
C GLY A 123 -8.03 -1.22 7.00
N LEU A 124 -6.75 -1.52 6.78
CA LEU A 124 -6.32 -2.64 5.94
C LEU A 124 -6.75 -3.99 6.51
N ILE A 125 -6.54 -4.17 7.82
CA ILE A 125 -6.79 -5.45 8.49
C ILE A 125 -8.28 -5.72 8.67
N VAL A 126 -9.02 -4.73 9.19
CA VAL A 126 -10.47 -4.82 9.34
C VAL A 126 -11.12 -5.02 7.96
N GLY A 127 -10.69 -4.28 6.94
CA GLY A 127 -11.21 -4.43 5.58
C GLY A 127 -11.01 -5.83 5.02
N ALA A 128 -9.79 -6.39 5.13
CA ALA A 128 -9.48 -7.72 4.61
C ALA A 128 -10.24 -8.83 5.36
N LEU A 129 -10.25 -8.80 6.70
CA LEU A 129 -10.93 -9.80 7.51
C LEU A 129 -12.45 -9.73 7.36
N LEU A 130 -13.03 -8.52 7.36
CA LEU A 130 -14.46 -8.34 7.18
C LEU A 130 -14.90 -8.81 5.80
N ALA A 131 -14.15 -8.47 4.74
CA ALA A 131 -14.45 -8.95 3.39
C ALA A 131 -14.50 -10.48 3.33
N LYS A 132 -13.47 -11.16 3.86
CA LYS A 132 -13.43 -12.63 3.90
C LYS A 132 -14.60 -13.20 4.70
N LYS A 133 -14.81 -12.73 5.94
CA LYS A 133 -15.84 -13.27 6.83
C LYS A 133 -17.24 -13.04 6.29
N MET A 134 -17.48 -11.89 5.67
CA MET A 134 -18.74 -11.53 5.07
C MET A 134 -19.05 -12.37 3.83
N ALA A 135 -18.06 -12.67 3.00
CA ALA A 135 -18.23 -13.61 1.89
C ALA A 135 -18.61 -15.01 2.40
N THR A 136 -17.88 -15.53 3.39
CA THR A 136 -18.18 -16.84 3.99
C THR A 136 -19.57 -16.88 4.63
N ASN A 137 -19.95 -15.87 5.40
CA ASN A 137 -21.26 -15.85 6.07
C ASN A 137 -22.43 -15.80 5.07
N LEU A 138 -22.27 -15.03 3.98
CA LEU A 138 -23.30 -14.96 2.94
C LEU A 138 -23.40 -16.25 2.14
N GLU A 139 -22.26 -16.90 1.85
CA GLU A 139 -22.21 -18.20 1.19
C GLU A 139 -22.91 -19.28 2.03
N GLU A 140 -22.64 -19.36 3.35
CA GLU A 140 -23.35 -20.24 4.29
C GLU A 140 -24.88 -20.03 4.28
N ARG A 141 -25.33 -18.82 3.94
CA ARG A 141 -26.74 -18.44 3.85
C ARG A 141 -27.31 -18.52 2.42
N ASN A 142 -26.57 -19.09 1.47
CA ASN A 142 -26.92 -19.19 0.06
C ASN A 142 -27.16 -17.84 -0.64
N ILE A 143 -26.50 -16.77 -0.18
CA ILE A 143 -26.54 -15.43 -0.76
C ILE A 143 -25.27 -15.20 -1.58
N LYS A 144 -25.39 -15.19 -2.91
CA LYS A 144 -24.25 -14.96 -3.80
C LYS A 144 -23.78 -13.50 -3.73
N VAL A 145 -22.49 -13.29 -3.48
CA VAL A 145 -21.83 -11.98 -3.49
C VAL A 145 -20.55 -12.04 -4.33
N HIS A 146 -20.27 -10.98 -5.09
CA HIS A 146 -19.06 -10.94 -5.93
C HIS A 146 -17.82 -10.70 -5.05
N TYR A 147 -17.10 -11.78 -4.71
CA TYR A 147 -16.00 -11.77 -3.75
C TYR A 147 -14.84 -10.83 -4.12
N PRO A 148 -14.40 -10.71 -5.39
CA PRO A 148 -13.37 -9.73 -5.77
C PRO A 148 -13.76 -8.28 -5.46
N LEU A 149 -15.04 -7.93 -5.62
CA LEU A 149 -15.54 -6.58 -5.33
C LEU A 149 -15.63 -6.35 -3.82
N LEU A 150 -15.97 -7.38 -3.06
CA LEU A 150 -15.96 -7.34 -1.60
C LEU A 150 -14.53 -7.16 -1.07
N ALA A 151 -13.55 -7.84 -1.65
CA ALA A 151 -12.12 -7.66 -1.34
C ALA A 151 -11.64 -6.24 -1.73
N ALA A 152 -12.03 -5.75 -2.90
CA ALA A 152 -11.72 -4.39 -3.33
C ALA A 152 -12.35 -3.33 -2.41
N ALA A 153 -13.57 -3.57 -1.93
CA ALA A 153 -14.22 -2.74 -0.92
C ALA A 153 -13.44 -2.75 0.41
N GLY A 154 -12.90 -3.89 0.84
CA GLY A 154 -12.02 -3.95 2.01
C GLY A 154 -10.72 -3.15 1.82
N TYR A 155 -10.17 -3.13 0.60
CA TYR A 155 -8.99 -2.35 0.24
C TYR A 155 -9.27 -0.85 0.06
N SER A 156 -10.53 -0.42 0.05
CA SER A 156 -10.90 1.00 -0.08
C SER A 156 -10.44 1.88 1.09
N SER A 157 -10.00 1.27 2.20
CA SER A 157 -9.25 1.94 3.27
C SER A 157 -8.05 2.74 2.73
N LEU A 158 -7.41 2.24 1.66
CA LEU A 158 -6.33 2.93 0.96
C LEU A 158 -6.80 4.16 0.15
N LEU A 159 -8.08 4.50 0.11
CA LEU A 159 -8.50 5.74 -0.56
C LEU A 159 -8.51 6.94 0.39
N VAL A 160 -8.60 6.70 1.70
CA VAL A 160 -8.90 7.76 2.69
C VAL A 160 -7.84 7.93 3.77
N TRP A 161 -6.93 6.97 3.93
CA TRP A 161 -6.06 6.89 5.13
C TRP A 161 -5.22 8.13 5.39
N HIS A 162 -4.79 8.84 4.33
CA HIS A 162 -3.92 10.02 4.46
C HIS A 162 -4.63 11.21 5.10
N GLY A 163 -5.96 11.29 4.99
CA GLY A 163 -6.78 12.30 5.67
C GLY A 163 -7.13 11.93 7.12
N GLY A 164 -6.70 10.77 7.61
CA GLY A 164 -6.95 10.30 8.97
C GLY A 164 -5.94 10.81 10.00
N LEU A 165 -6.16 10.43 11.26
CA LEU A 165 -5.31 10.79 12.40
C LEU A 165 -3.87 10.30 12.27
N THR A 166 -3.69 9.18 11.57
CA THR A 166 -2.39 8.54 11.35
C THR A 166 -1.80 8.80 9.96
N GLY A 167 -2.25 9.86 9.28
CA GLY A 167 -1.74 10.22 7.96
C GLY A 167 -0.23 10.50 8.01
N SER A 168 0.57 9.69 7.32
CA SER A 168 2.03 9.78 7.40
C SER A 168 2.59 11.12 6.89
N ALA A 169 1.99 11.69 5.85
CA ALA A 169 2.36 12.99 5.31
C ALA A 169 2.07 14.15 6.28
N PRO A 170 0.83 14.36 6.79
CA PRO A 170 0.56 15.45 7.74
C PRO A 170 1.30 15.30 9.08
N LEU A 171 1.49 14.07 9.58
CA LEU A 171 2.28 13.84 10.79
C LEU A 171 3.77 14.19 10.60
N LYS A 172 4.34 13.88 9.44
CA LYS A 172 5.72 14.30 9.13
C LYS A 172 5.81 15.81 8.91
N ALA A 173 4.82 16.42 8.24
CA ALA A 173 4.76 17.85 7.98
C ALA A 173 4.67 18.71 9.25
N SER A 174 4.07 18.19 10.32
CA SER A 174 3.89 18.89 11.59
C SER A 174 5.09 18.78 12.55
N ASN A 175 6.12 18.01 12.22
CA ASN A 175 7.29 17.82 13.11
C ASN A 175 8.59 18.30 12.43
N MET A 176 9.25 19.26 13.08
CA MET A 176 10.47 19.91 12.61
C MET A 176 11.67 18.95 12.48
N GLU A 177 11.72 17.89 13.30
CA GLU A 177 12.79 16.88 13.24
C GLU A 177 12.75 16.06 11.94
N ASN A 178 11.56 15.95 11.33
CA ASN A 178 11.35 15.10 10.16
C ASN A 178 11.66 15.81 8.83
N LEU A 179 11.87 17.14 8.83
CA LEU A 179 11.92 17.94 7.60
C LEU A 179 12.98 19.07 7.65
N PRO A 180 14.27 18.77 7.76
CA PRO A 180 15.31 19.78 7.51
C PRO A 180 15.30 20.32 6.07
N TYR A 181 14.65 19.62 5.12
CA TYR A 181 14.69 19.96 3.68
C TYR A 181 13.33 20.24 3.03
N PHE A 182 12.22 20.05 3.75
CA PHE A 182 10.88 20.35 3.22
C PHE A 182 10.37 21.64 3.85
N PHE A 183 9.63 22.43 3.06
CA PHE A 183 9.06 23.73 3.47
C PHE A 183 10.06 24.72 4.08
N LYS A 184 11.35 24.65 3.69
CA LYS A 184 12.42 25.50 4.26
C LYS A 184 12.52 25.43 5.79
N GLY A 185 12.20 24.26 6.38
CA GLY A 185 12.21 24.05 7.82
C GLY A 185 10.96 24.58 8.55
N VAL A 186 9.92 24.99 7.82
CA VAL A 186 8.64 25.41 8.40
C VAL A 186 7.73 24.20 8.56
N THR A 187 7.28 23.95 9.80
CA THR A 187 6.28 22.92 10.08
C THR A 187 4.88 23.39 9.67
N VAL A 188 4.06 22.48 9.16
CA VAL A 188 2.64 22.73 8.87
C VAL A 188 1.78 22.15 10.01
N PRO A 189 1.04 22.97 10.76
CA PRO A 189 0.22 22.50 11.88
C PRO A 189 -0.86 21.49 11.46
N LEU A 190 -1.24 20.60 12.37
CA LEU A 190 -2.34 19.64 12.11
C LEU A 190 -3.71 20.34 11.95
N SER A 191 -3.89 21.54 12.53
CA SER A 191 -5.08 22.37 12.32
C SER A 191 -5.27 22.79 10.86
N GLU A 192 -4.18 22.91 10.10
CA GLU A 192 -4.21 23.27 8.67
C GLU A 192 -4.24 22.05 7.75
N THR A 193 -4.07 20.84 8.29
CA THR A 193 -4.02 19.59 7.53
C THR A 193 -5.10 18.62 7.98
N THR A 194 -4.79 17.69 8.88
CA THR A 194 -5.72 16.64 9.35
C THR A 194 -6.99 17.19 9.98
N PHE A 195 -6.90 18.29 10.74
CA PHE A 195 -8.04 18.92 11.41
C PHE A 195 -8.59 20.14 10.65
N SER A 196 -8.19 20.33 9.39
CA SER A 196 -8.78 21.38 8.55
C SER A 196 -10.23 21.06 8.21
N GLU A 197 -11.04 22.11 8.04
CA GLU A 197 -12.45 21.96 7.63
C GLU A 197 -12.58 21.22 6.30
N LEU A 198 -11.71 21.53 5.34
CA LEU A 198 -11.68 20.88 4.03
C LEU A 198 -11.43 19.36 4.16
N ASN A 199 -10.44 18.96 4.97
CA ASN A 199 -10.17 17.55 5.19
C ASN A 199 -11.35 16.85 5.90
N GLY A 200 -11.98 17.51 6.88
CA GLY A 200 -13.17 16.99 7.54
C GLY A 200 -14.32 16.72 6.56
N VAL A 201 -14.59 17.67 5.66
CA VAL A 201 -15.61 17.50 4.61
C VAL A 201 -15.25 16.37 3.66
N ILE A 202 -13.99 16.29 3.19
CA ILE A 202 -13.54 15.23 2.27
C ILE A 202 -13.63 13.86 2.95
N ALA A 203 -13.20 13.73 4.20
CA ALA A 203 -13.25 12.49 4.96
C ALA A 203 -14.71 12.02 5.15
N PHE A 204 -15.61 12.94 5.51
CA PHE A 204 -17.03 12.66 5.66
C PHE A 204 -17.69 12.24 4.34
N LEU A 205 -17.45 12.99 3.26
CA LEU A 205 -17.98 12.64 1.93
C LEU A 205 -17.43 11.30 1.45
N SER A 206 -16.15 11.02 1.70
CA SER A 206 -15.53 9.74 1.33
C SER A 206 -16.15 8.56 2.08
N LEU A 207 -16.49 8.71 3.36
CA LEU A 207 -17.20 7.69 4.15
C LEU A 207 -18.58 7.35 3.59
N ILE A 208 -19.19 8.24 2.79
CA ILE A 208 -20.52 8.01 2.20
C ILE A 208 -20.37 7.57 0.74
N ILE A 209 -19.64 8.32 -0.06
CA ILE A 209 -19.53 8.16 -1.51
C ILE A 209 -18.83 6.84 -1.86
N ILE A 210 -17.70 6.53 -1.22
CA ILE A 210 -16.92 5.33 -1.55
C ILE A 210 -17.74 4.06 -1.29
N PRO A 211 -18.33 3.86 -0.10
CA PRO A 211 -19.18 2.69 0.12
C PRO A 211 -20.37 2.59 -0.83
N LEU A 212 -21.04 3.70 -1.13
CA LEU A 212 -22.15 3.73 -2.09
C LEU A 212 -21.70 3.38 -3.51
N PHE A 213 -20.53 3.86 -3.93
CA PHE A 213 -19.95 3.57 -5.22
C PHE A 213 -19.67 2.07 -5.36
N PHE A 214 -18.94 1.48 -4.40
CA PHE A 214 -18.67 0.04 -4.39
C PHE A 214 -19.96 -0.80 -4.36
N ALA A 215 -20.95 -0.42 -3.55
CA ALA A 215 -22.23 -1.12 -3.49
C ALA A 215 -23.00 -1.09 -4.82
N ARG A 216 -22.90 0.01 -5.57
CA ARG A 216 -23.51 0.15 -6.91
C ARG A 216 -22.77 -0.63 -7.99
N MET A 217 -21.47 -0.91 -7.81
CA MET A 217 -20.68 -1.73 -8.73
C MET A 217 -21.02 -3.23 -8.66
N HIS A 218 -21.86 -3.68 -7.72
CA HIS A 218 -22.20 -5.10 -7.63
C HIS A 218 -22.82 -5.58 -8.95
N PRO A 219 -22.19 -6.57 -9.63
CA PRO A 219 -22.64 -7.00 -10.95
C PRO A 219 -23.95 -7.76 -10.89
N ASN A 220 -24.56 -7.99 -12.05
CA ASN A 220 -25.75 -8.84 -12.16
C ASN A 220 -25.40 -10.31 -11.83
N THR A 221 -26.40 -11.08 -11.41
CA THR A 221 -26.26 -12.43 -10.82
C THR A 221 -25.39 -13.39 -11.64
N GLU A 222 -25.43 -13.31 -12.98
CA GLU A 222 -24.66 -14.18 -13.88
C GLU A 222 -23.14 -13.97 -13.84
N GLN A 223 -22.69 -12.78 -13.43
CA GLN A 223 -21.27 -12.39 -13.37
C GLN A 223 -20.71 -12.46 -11.94
N VAL A 224 -21.50 -12.94 -10.98
CA VAL A 224 -21.09 -13.05 -9.58
C VAL A 224 -20.13 -14.22 -9.42
N LYS A 225 -18.91 -13.93 -8.94
CA LYS A 225 -17.91 -14.93 -8.53
C LYS A 225 -17.88 -14.97 -7.01
N SER A 226 -18.33 -16.06 -6.41
CA SER A 226 -18.40 -16.25 -4.96
C SER A 226 -17.05 -16.71 -4.42
N ILE A 227 -16.87 -16.70 -3.09
CA ILE A 227 -15.61 -17.12 -2.48
C ILE A 227 -15.29 -18.60 -2.77
N GLY A 228 -16.29 -19.48 -2.81
CA GLY A 228 -16.14 -20.89 -3.19
C GLY A 228 -15.51 -21.11 -4.58
N ASP A 229 -15.69 -20.18 -5.53
CA ASP A 229 -15.06 -20.25 -6.86
C ASP A 229 -13.53 -20.10 -6.79
N TYR A 230 -13.00 -19.57 -5.68
CA TYR A 230 -11.57 -19.33 -5.47
C TYR A 230 -10.89 -20.39 -4.60
N ASN A 231 -11.64 -21.17 -3.82
CA ASN A 231 -11.07 -22.23 -2.98
C ASN A 231 -10.36 -23.32 -3.82
N ASN A 232 -10.77 -23.50 -5.08
CA ASN A 232 -10.14 -24.44 -6.01
C ASN A 232 -8.93 -23.85 -6.78
N LEU A 233 -8.72 -22.53 -6.74
CA LEU A 233 -7.65 -21.84 -7.48
C LEU A 233 -6.31 -21.80 -6.71
N GLU A 234 -6.31 -22.05 -5.38
CA GLU A 234 -5.07 -22.15 -4.59
C GLU A 234 -4.21 -23.35 -5.02
N ILE A 235 -4.83 -24.41 -5.54
CA ILE A 235 -4.14 -25.60 -6.09
C ILE A 235 -3.50 -25.29 -7.46
N GLU A 236 -4.10 -24.40 -8.25
CA GLU A 236 -3.60 -24.08 -9.60
C GLU A 236 -2.46 -23.05 -9.57
N LYS A 237 -2.46 -22.12 -8.61
CA LYS A 237 -1.41 -21.11 -8.44
C LYS A 237 -0.05 -21.69 -8.00
N SER A 238 -0.04 -22.76 -7.20
CA SER A 238 1.21 -23.43 -6.82
C SER A 238 1.88 -24.10 -8.02
N ILE A 239 1.11 -24.56 -9.00
CA ILE A 239 1.60 -25.17 -10.26
C ILE A 239 2.12 -24.10 -11.24
N VAL A 240 1.49 -22.91 -11.28
CA VAL A 240 1.90 -21.81 -12.16
C VAL A 240 3.14 -21.07 -11.65
N GLN A 241 3.27 -20.83 -10.33
CA GLN A 241 4.47 -20.16 -9.77
C GLN A 241 5.76 -20.95 -10.01
N VAL A 242 5.72 -22.28 -10.00
CA VAL A 242 6.89 -23.13 -10.32
C VAL A 242 7.29 -23.02 -11.79
N LYS A 243 6.35 -22.77 -12.70
CA LYS A 243 6.62 -22.67 -14.15
C LYS A 243 7.03 -21.27 -14.62
N ILE A 244 6.61 -20.20 -13.93
CA ILE A 244 6.99 -18.82 -14.30
C ILE A 244 8.47 -18.53 -13.96
N ASN A 245 9.00 -19.16 -12.92
CA ASN A 245 10.43 -19.04 -12.56
C ASN A 245 11.41 -19.63 -13.60
N SER A 246 10.94 -20.39 -14.60
CA SER A 246 11.85 -21.14 -15.46
C SER A 246 12.14 -20.55 -16.85
N ASN A 247 11.42 -19.54 -17.37
CA ASN A 247 11.55 -19.18 -18.80
C ASN A 247 11.34 -17.70 -19.20
N GLY A 248 11.55 -16.73 -18.30
CA GLY A 248 11.42 -15.30 -18.66
C GLY A 248 12.22 -14.40 -17.75
N GLY A 249 13.55 -14.46 -17.85
CA GLY A 249 14.42 -13.71 -16.95
C GLY A 249 14.45 -12.21 -17.26
N GLY A 250 13.64 -11.43 -16.54
CA GLY A 250 13.78 -9.97 -16.49
C GLY A 250 15.11 -9.53 -15.84
N LEU A 251 15.35 -8.22 -15.73
CA LEU A 251 16.48 -7.64 -14.97
C LEU A 251 16.58 -8.20 -13.54
N GLU A 252 15.45 -8.65 -13.01
CA GLU A 252 15.22 -9.19 -11.68
C GLU A 252 15.86 -10.56 -11.46
N SER A 253 15.99 -11.37 -12.52
CA SER A 253 16.69 -12.65 -12.45
C SER A 253 18.20 -12.53 -12.70
N SER A 254 18.71 -11.31 -12.90
CA SER A 254 20.13 -11.08 -13.22
C SER A 254 21.02 -11.26 -12.00
N ARG A 255 22.03 -12.12 -12.11
CA ARG A 255 23.07 -12.32 -11.08
C ARG A 255 23.97 -11.09 -10.89
N TYR A 256 23.97 -10.16 -11.85
CA TYR A 256 24.80 -8.95 -11.80
C TYR A 256 24.16 -7.84 -10.98
N LEU A 257 22.84 -7.82 -10.84
CA LEU A 257 22.14 -6.76 -10.11
C LEU A 257 22.51 -6.73 -8.61
N PRO A 258 22.57 -7.86 -7.88
CA PRO A 258 23.04 -7.88 -6.49
C PRO A 258 24.51 -7.47 -6.35
N ILE A 259 25.36 -7.82 -7.32
CA ILE A 259 26.80 -7.45 -7.32
C ILE A 259 26.94 -5.95 -7.50
N LEU A 260 26.21 -5.38 -8.46
CA LEU A 260 26.22 -3.94 -8.74
C LEU A 260 25.64 -3.14 -7.56
N PHE A 261 24.57 -3.64 -6.93
CA PHE A 261 24.03 -3.06 -5.69
C PHE A 261 25.03 -3.10 -4.54
N SER A 262 25.71 -4.23 -4.34
CA SER A 262 26.71 -4.39 -3.27
C SER A 262 27.93 -3.48 -3.49
N GLY A 263 28.41 -3.40 -4.72
CA GLY A 263 29.51 -2.49 -5.09
C GLY A 263 29.12 -1.02 -4.92
N PHE A 264 27.88 -0.65 -5.25
CA PHE A 264 27.35 0.68 -5.00
C PHE A 264 27.28 1.01 -3.50
N LEU A 265 26.83 0.06 -2.68
CA LEU A 265 26.80 0.20 -1.22
C LEU A 265 28.19 0.43 -0.65
N LEU A 266 29.19 -0.35 -1.08
CA LEU A 266 30.58 -0.19 -0.67
C LEU A 266 31.19 1.13 -1.13
N PHE A 267 30.77 1.66 -2.29
CA PHE A 267 31.22 2.97 -2.76
C PHE A 267 30.67 4.12 -1.90
N CYS A 268 29.47 3.96 -1.35
CA CYS A 268 28.78 5.02 -0.60
C CYS A 268 29.14 5.07 0.90
N ILE A 269 29.70 3.98 1.46
CA ILE A 269 30.15 3.86 2.85
C ILE A 269 31.62 4.26 2.94
#